data_AF-A0A0Q1B6Z3-F1
#
_entry.id   AF-A0A0Q1B6Z3-F1
#
_cell.length_a   1.000
_cell.length_b   1.000
_cell.length_c   1.000
_cell.angle_alpha   90.00
_cell.angle_beta   90.00
_cell.angle_gamma   90.00
#
_symmetry.space_group_name_H-M   'P 1'
#
loop_
_entity.id
_entity.type
_entity.pdbx_description
1 polymer ?
#
loop_
_entity_poly.entity_id
_entity_poly.type
_entity_poly.pdbx_seq_one_letter_code
_entity_poly.pdbx_strand_id
1 'polypeptide(L)' 'MMDKFISEHLYAKEVEVYFGGNGSQRLRGRVVGSADGVLVLENEGRRDYVNIEKVIAAWEV' A
#
# COMPACT_ATOMS: atom_id res chain seq x y z
N MET A 1 -12.56 3.24 7.32
CA MET A 1 -12.12 2.17 6.40
C MET A 1 -10.66 2.43 6.07
N MET A 2 -9.84 1.39 5.88
CA MET A 2 -8.38 1.52 5.79
C MET A 2 -7.93 2.33 4.56
N ASP A 3 -8.72 2.29 3.50
CA ASP A 3 -8.59 3.11 2.30
C ASP A 3 -8.53 4.62 2.59
N LYS A 4 -9.44 5.13 3.42
CA LYS A 4 -9.49 6.53 3.83
C LYS A 4 -8.27 6.91 4.64
N PHE A 5 -7.86 6.05 5.57
CA PHE A 5 -6.65 6.28 6.37
C PHE A 5 -5.41 6.39 5.47
N ILE A 6 -5.22 5.45 4.54
CA ILE A 6 -4.10 5.46 3.59
C ILE A 6 -4.13 6.73 2.73
N SER A 7 -5.30 7.08 2.18
CA SER A 7 -5.44 8.28 1.33
C SER A 7 -5.16 9.59 2.09
N GLU A 8 -5.53 9.68 3.37
CA GLU A 8 -5.34 10.90 4.16
C GLU A 8 -3.93 11.01 4.76
N HIS A 9 -3.29 9.89 5.11
CA HIS A 9 -2.07 9.90 5.93
C HIS A 9 -0.83 9.36 5.21
N LEU A 10 -1.01 8.54 4.17
CA LEU A 10 0.07 7.86 3.45
C LEU A 10 0.15 8.24 1.97
N TYR A 11 -0.80 9.02 1.45
CA TYR A 11 -0.75 9.48 0.05
C TYR A 11 0.56 10.21 -0.25
N ALA A 12 1.12 9.92 -1.44
CA ALA A 12 2.39 10.41 -1.94
C ALA A 12 3.64 9.99 -1.13
N LYS A 13 3.51 9.13 -0.12
CA LYS A 13 4.63 8.63 0.68
C LYS A 13 5.14 7.30 0.16
N GLU A 14 6.43 7.03 0.40
CA GLU A 14 7.02 5.70 0.23
C GLU A 14 6.59 4.81 1.38
N VAL A 15 6.02 3.65 1.07
CA VAL A 15 5.56 2.70 2.08
C VAL A 15 6.00 1.28 1.78
N GLU A 16 6.14 0.48 2.82
CA GLU A 16 6.12 -0.97 2.76
C GLU A 16 4.76 -1.50 3.21
N VAL A 17 4.27 -2.54 2.53
CA VAL A 17 2.98 -3.16 2.79
C VAL A 17 3.18 -4.65 3.04
N TYR A 18 2.56 -5.14 4.12
CA TYR A 18 2.64 -6.52 4.58
C TYR A 18 1.28 -7.24 4.49
N PHE A 19 1.30 -8.47 3.98
CA PHE A 19 0.11 -9.26 3.64
C PHE A 19 -0.14 -10.48 4.53
N GLY A 20 0.61 -10.65 5.63
CA GLY A 20 0.49 -11.85 6.48
C GLY A 20 1.34 -13.04 6.06
N GLY A 21 2.22 -12.85 5.09
CA GLY A 21 3.19 -13.85 4.63
C GLY A 21 4.42 -13.96 5.54
N ASN A 22 5.49 -14.58 5.04
CA ASN A 22 6.80 -14.50 5.70
C ASN A 22 7.35 -13.05 5.62
N GLY A 23 8.39 -12.74 6.40
CA GLY A 23 8.92 -11.37 6.49
C GLY A 23 9.41 -10.77 5.16
N SER A 24 9.74 -11.59 4.16
CA SER A 24 10.18 -11.16 2.83
C SER A 24 9.03 -10.94 1.84
N GLN A 25 7.80 -11.33 2.19
CA GLN A 25 6.61 -11.09 1.37
C GLN A 25 6.02 -9.72 1.69
N ARG A 26 6.65 -8.69 1.12
CA ARG A 26 6.22 -7.29 1.20
C ARG A 26 6.23 -6.66 -0.18
N LEU A 27 5.41 -5.64 -0.37
CA LEU A 27 5.52 -4.72 -1.51
C LEU A 27 5.99 -3.37 -1.00
N ARG A 28 6.85 -2.73 -1.77
CA ARG A 28 7.32 -1.37 -1.52
C ARG A 28 6.97 -0.48 -2.70
N GLY A 29 6.55 0.74 -2.42
CA GLY A 29 6.40 1.77 -3.42
C GLY A 29 5.71 3.01 -2.87
N ARG A 30 5.59 4.01 -3.73
CA ARG A 30 4.88 5.26 -3.45
C ARG A 30 3.39 5.05 -3.50
N VAL A 31 2.66 5.49 -2.47
CA VAL A 31 1.19 5.52 -2.53
C VAL A 31 0.74 6.58 -3.53
N VAL A 32 0.13 6.15 -4.63
CA VAL A 32 -0.42 7.05 -5.66
C VAL A 32 -1.93 7.02 -5.74
N GLY A 33 -2.59 6.16 -4.95
CA GLY A 33 -4.03 6.13 -4.81
C GLY A 33 -4.50 5.07 -3.83
N SER A 34 -5.68 5.30 -3.24
CA SER A 34 -6.37 4.33 -2.40
C SER A 34 -7.87 4.61 -2.42
N ALA A 35 -8.64 3.74 -3.06
CA ALA A 35 -10.08 3.87 -3.24
C ALA A 35 -10.73 2.51 -3.52
N ASP A 36 -12.00 2.36 -3.15
CA ASP A 36 -12.83 1.19 -3.46
C ASP A 36 -12.18 -0.16 -3.07
N GLY A 37 -11.46 -0.18 -1.94
CA GLY A 37 -10.76 -1.38 -1.45
C GLY A 37 -9.48 -1.73 -2.20
N VAL A 38 -8.95 -0.81 -3.02
CA VAL A 38 -7.69 -0.99 -3.76
C VAL A 38 -6.67 0.07 -3.35
N LEU A 39 -5.48 -0.38 -2.96
CA LEU A 39 -4.28 0.43 -2.80
C LEU A 39 -3.47 0.38 -4.10
N VAL A 40 -3.03 1.54 -4.58
CA VAL A 40 -2.14 1.65 -5.74
C VAL A 40 -0.77 2.12 -5.28
N LEU A 41 0.23 1.26 -5.47
CA LEU A 41 1.63 1.59 -5.26
C LEU A 41 2.30 1.83 -6.61
N GLU A 42 3.17 2.84 -6.68
CA GLU A 42 4.07 3.06 -7.81
C GLU A 42 5.50 2.73 -7.39
N ASN A 43 6.20 1.95 -8.21
CA ASN A 43 7.59 1.63 -8.00
C ASN A 43 8.28 1.52 -9.37
N GLU A 44 9.25 2.39 -9.63
CA GLU A 44 10.03 2.44 -10.88
C GLU A 44 9.15 2.46 -12.15
N GLY A 45 8.04 3.20 -12.12
CA GLY A 45 7.09 3.30 -13.24
C GLY A 45 6.11 2.13 -13.36
N ARG A 46 6.25 1.07 -12.55
CA ARG A 46 5.26 -0.01 -12.42
C ARG A 46 4.18 0.38 -11.41
N ARG A 47 2.91 0.08 -11.72
CA ARG A 47 1.80 0.24 -10.78
C ARG A 47 1.33 -1.12 -10.26
N ASP A 48 1.40 -1.29 -8.95
CA ASP A 48 0.91 -2.48 -8.25
C ASP A 48 -0.46 -2.18 -7.63
N TYR A 49 -1.47 -2.98 -7.97
CA TYR A 49 -2.84 -2.85 -7.48
C TYR A 49 -3.10 -3.90 -6.42
N VAL A 50 -3.33 -3.44 -5.19
CA VAL A 50 -3.32 -4.26 -4.00
C VAL A 50 -4.69 -4.26 -3.36
N ASN A 51 -5.25 -5.44 -3.08
CA ASN A 51 -6.49 -5.54 -2.33
C ASN A 51 -6.24 -5.14 -0.86
N ILE A 52 -6.86 -4.05 -0.42
CA ILE A 52 -6.72 -3.48 0.93
C ILE A 52 -7.20 -4.45 2.02
N GLU A 53 -8.21 -5.28 1.74
CA GLU A 53 -8.71 -6.30 2.69
C GLU A 53 -7.66 -7.37 3.03
N LYS A 54 -6.58 -7.46 2.23
CA LYS A 54 -5.46 -8.38 2.45
C LYS A 54 -4.25 -7.71 3.09
N VAL A 55 -4.26 -6.39 3.23
CA VAL A 55 -3.19 -5.65 3.89
C VAL A 55 -3.35 -5.82 5.40
N ILE A 56 -2.31 -6.30 6.07
CA ILE A 56 -2.27 -6.43 7.52
C ILE A 56 -1.61 -5.21 8.16
N ALA A 57 -0.57 -4.69 7.52
CA ALA A 57 0.16 -3.52 7.99
C ALA A 57 0.77 -2.73 6.82
N ALA A 58 0.89 -1.42 7.01
CA ALA A 58 1.64 -0.54 6.13
C ALA A 58 2.40 0.51 6.98
N TRP A 59 3.61 0.85 6.58
CA TRP A 59 4.44 1.86 7.25
C TRP A 59 5.31 2.64 6.26
N GLU A 60 5.63 3.88 6.61
CA GLU A 60 6.52 4.76 5.86
C GLU A 60 7.98 4.27 5.96
N VAL A 61 8.74 4.38 4.86
CA VAL A 61 10.15 3.91 4.74
C VAL A 61 11.10 5.05 4.46
#